data_AF-A0A2A4WZH9-F1
#
_entry.id   AF-A0A2A4WZH9-F1
#
_cell.length_a   1.000
_cell.length_b   1.000
_cell.length_c   1.000
_cell.angle_alpha   90.00
_cell.angle_beta   90.00
_cell.angle_gamma   90.00
#
_symmetry.space_group_name_H-M   'P 1'
#
loop_
_entity.id
_entity.type
_entity.pdbx_description
1 polymer ?
#
loop_
_entity_poly.entity_id
_entity_poly.type
_entity_poly.pdbx_seq_one_letter_code
_entity_poly.pdbx_strand_id
1 'polypeptide(L)' 'MGDEITIERRYFISSFDNDAQQFGNAVRKHWGIENNLHWVLDVAFREDESRVRKDYTPENMAMLRYICIEPT' A
#
# COMPACT_ATOMS: atom_id res chain seq x y z
N MET A 1 8.26 -24.57 25.81
CA MET A 1 7.51 -23.52 25.08
C MET A 1 6.79 -24.25 23.97
N GLY A 2 5.46 -24.25 23.99
CA GLY A 2 4.68 -24.95 22.97
C GLY A 2 4.70 -24.15 21.67
N ASP A 3 4.84 -24.84 20.54
CA ASP A 3 4.80 -24.21 19.23
C ASP A 3 3.41 -23.63 18.98
N GLU A 4 3.32 -22.30 18.97
CA GLU A 4 2.09 -21.59 18.67
C GLU A 4 1.94 -21.52 17.13
N ILE A 5 0.88 -22.13 16.61
CA ILE A 5 0.57 -22.09 15.18
C ILE A 5 -0.51 -21.02 14.97
N THR A 6 -0.18 -19.96 14.24
CA THR A 6 -1.15 -18.96 13.81
C THR A 6 -1.62 -19.26 12.38
N ILE A 7 -2.94 -19.28 12.18
CA ILE A 7 -3.55 -19.45 10.86
C ILE A 7 -4.22 -18.14 10.47
N GLU A 8 -3.85 -17.58 9.33
CA GLU A 8 -4.51 -16.43 8.73
C GLU A 8 -5.25 -16.88 7.46
N ARG A 9 -6.50 -16.42 7.27
CA ARG A 9 -7.28 -16.63 6.05
C ARG A 9 -7.67 -15.30 5.46
N ARG A 10 -7.50 -15.13 4.15
CA ARG A 10 -7.91 -13.96 3.39
C ARG A 10 -8.86 -14.39 2.28
N TYR A 11 -9.93 -13.62 2.08
CA TYR A 11 -10.91 -13.83 1.03
C TYR A 11 -10.77 -12.72 0.00
N PHE A 12 -10.91 -13.08 -1.28
CA PHE A 12 -10.78 -12.14 -2.38
C PHE A 12 -11.99 -12.24 -3.28
N ILE A 13 -12.44 -11.08 -3.76
CA ILE A 13 -13.48 -10.97 -4.78
C ILE A 13 -12.77 -10.46 -6.03
N SER A 14 -12.91 -11.19 -7.13
CA SER A 14 -12.29 -10.82 -8.39
C SER A 14 -13.17 -11.25 -9.55
N SER A 15 -13.06 -10.51 -10.64
CA SER A 15 -13.61 -10.86 -11.96
C SER A 15 -12.63 -11.65 -12.82
N PHE A 16 -11.45 -12.02 -12.30
CA PHE A 16 -10.54 -12.91 -13.03
C PHE A 16 -11.22 -14.24 -13.30
N ASP A 17 -10.88 -14.85 -14.43
CA ASP A 17 -11.12 -16.26 -14.65
C ASP A 17 -10.42 -17.08 -13.56
N ASN A 18 -10.76 -18.37 -13.44
CA ASN A 18 -10.26 -19.25 -12.39
C ASN A 18 -8.76 -19.66 -12.59
N ASP A 19 -7.91 -18.69 -12.89
CA ASP A 19 -6.46 -18.79 -13.03
C ASP A 19 -5.78 -18.28 -11.75
N ALA A 20 -5.40 -19.24 -10.90
CA ALA A 20 -4.72 -18.98 -9.64
C ALA A 20 -3.33 -18.33 -9.83
N GLN A 21 -2.64 -18.61 -10.94
CA GLN A 21 -1.32 -18.05 -11.20
C GLN A 21 -1.42 -16.57 -11.57
N GLN A 22 -2.36 -16.22 -12.45
CA GLN A 22 -2.65 -14.83 -12.78
C GLN A 22 -3.07 -14.04 -11.53
N PHE A 23 -3.98 -14.59 -10.74
CA PHE A 23 -4.44 -13.98 -9.49
C PHE A 23 -3.29 -13.77 -8.50
N GLY A 24 -2.47 -14.81 -8.25
CA GLY A 24 -1.32 -14.70 -7.34
C GLY A 24 -0.28 -13.67 -7.80
N ASN A 25 -0.08 -13.53 -9.11
CA ASN A 25 0.78 -12.49 -9.66
C ASN A 25 0.19 -11.09 -9.48
N ALA A 26 -1.12 -10.92 -9.66
CA ALA A 26 -1.79 -9.65 -9.41
C ALA A 26 -1.69 -9.24 -7.93
N VAL A 27 -1.97 -10.16 -7.00
CA VAL A 27 -1.84 -9.92 -5.55
C VAL A 27 -0.42 -9.51 -5.17
N ARG A 28 0.60 -10.23 -5.67
CA ARG A 28 2.00 -9.87 -5.37
C ARG A 28 2.39 -8.51 -5.92
N LYS A 29 1.97 -8.18 -7.15
CA LYS A 29 2.21 -6.86 -7.74
C LYS A 29 1.51 -5.75 -6.96
N HIS A 30 0.27 -5.99 -6.52
CA HIS A 30 -0.47 -5.05 -5.68
C HIS A 30 0.25 -4.80 -4.35
N TRP A 31 0.77 -5.85 -3.71
CA TRP A 31 1.59 -5.70 -2.50
C TRP A 31 2.84 -4.84 -2.75
N GLY A 32 3.44 -4.93 -3.94
CA GLY A 32 4.55 -4.07 -4.34
C GLY A 32 4.24 -2.56 -4.28
N ILE A 33 2.97 -2.15 -4.44
CA ILE A 33 2.56 -0.75 -4.27
C ILE A 33 2.64 -0.36 -2.80
N GLU A 34 2.07 -1.18 -1.90
CA GLU A 34 2.12 -0.94 -0.45
C GLU A 34 3.57 -0.86 0.06
N ASN A 35 4.43 -1.77 -0.40
CA ASN A 35 5.82 -1.83 0.07
C ASN A 35 6.69 -0.68 -0.43
N ASN A 36 6.47 -0.21 -1.65
CA ASN A 36 7.38 0.74 -2.29
C ASN A 36 6.85 2.17 -2.23
N LEU A 37 5.53 2.38 -2.36
CA LEU A 37 4.91 3.69 -2.33
C LEU A 37 4.49 4.06 -0.90
N HIS A 38 3.60 3.26 -0.29
CA HIS A 38 3.04 3.58 1.02
C HIS A 38 4.10 3.61 2.11
N TRP A 39 5.01 2.63 2.14
CA TRP A 39 6.10 2.66 3.12
C TRP A 39 6.96 3.94 3.04
N VAL A 40 7.26 4.43 1.84
CA VAL A 40 8.04 5.67 1.66
C VAL A 40 7.24 6.89 2.12
N LEU A 41 5.95 6.94 1.81
CA LEU A 41 5.05 7.99 2.28
C LEU A 41 4.96 8.00 3.82
N ASP A 42 4.72 6.84 4.42
CA ASP A 42 4.50 6.70 5.86
C ASP A 42 5.79 6.94 6.65
N VAL A 43 6.92 6.42 6.19
CA VAL A 43 8.19 6.46 6.94
C VAL A 43 9.06 7.65 6.54
N ALA A 44 9.35 7.84 5.25
CA ALA A 44 10.27 8.89 4.82
C ALA A 44 9.62 10.28 4.83
N PHE A 45 8.35 10.37 4.42
CA PHE A 45 7.58 11.62 4.47
C PHE A 45 6.80 11.82 5.76
N ARG A 46 6.78 10.83 6.66
CA ARG A 46 6.05 10.84 7.95
C ARG A 46 4.60 11.24 7.74
N GLU A 47 3.97 10.68 6.70
CA GLU A 47 2.62 11.03 6.30
C GLU A 47 1.61 10.79 7.43
N ASP A 48 1.69 9.64 8.10
CA ASP A 48 0.86 9.29 9.26
C ASP A 48 0.95 10.30 10.40
N GLU A 49 2.11 10.90 10.60
CA GLU A 49 2.35 11.88 11.66
C GLU A 49 2.00 13.31 11.25
N SER A 50 1.70 13.54 9.97
CA SER A 50 1.41 14.86 9.42
C SER A 50 0.18 15.46 10.10
N ARG A 51 0.34 16.69 10.62
CA ARG A 51 -0.75 17.43 11.27
C ARG A 51 -1.45 18.42 10.35
N VAL A 52 -1.03 18.48 9.09
CA VAL A 52 -1.58 19.36 8.06
C VAL A 52 -3.03 18.96 7.77
N ARG A 53 -3.98 19.86 8.06
CA ARG A 53 -5.43 19.62 7.92
C ARG A 53 -6.22 20.82 7.40
N LYS A 54 -5.53 21.93 7.07
CA LYS A 54 -6.17 23.21 6.76
C LYS A 54 -6.38 23.35 5.26
N ASP A 55 -7.60 23.73 4.86
CA ASP A 55 -7.98 24.02 3.48
C ASP A 55 -7.48 22.93 2.53
N TYR A 56 -6.88 23.29 1.40
CA TYR A 56 -6.35 22.37 0.38
C TYR A 56 -4.95 21.82 0.68
N THR A 57 -4.43 22.08 1.88
CA THR A 57 -3.05 21.70 2.20
C THR A 57 -2.85 20.18 2.27
N PRO A 58 -3.79 19.36 2.79
CA PRO A 58 -3.65 17.90 2.77
C PRO A 58 -3.50 17.33 1.35
N GLU A 59 -4.38 17.73 0.43
CA GLU A 59 -4.39 17.25 -0.95
C GLU A 59 -3.16 17.71 -1.72
N ASN A 60 -2.77 18.98 -1.55
CA ASN A 60 -1.56 19.52 -2.18
C ASN A 60 -0.31 18.79 -1.69
N MET A 61 -0.22 18.48 -0.39
CA MET A 61 0.92 17.76 0.17
C MET A 61 0.96 16.30 -0.30
N ALA A 62 -0.19 15.62 -0.40
CA ALA A 62 -0.26 14.26 -0.94
C ALA A 62 0.27 14.22 -2.40
N MET A 63 -0.17 15.16 -3.23
CA MET A 63 0.30 15.28 -4.63
C MET A 63 1.80 15.57 -4.73
N LEU A 64 2.31 16.52 -3.92
CA LEU A 64 3.73 16.85 -3.88
C LEU A 64 4.59 15.65 -3.48
N ARG A 65 4.20 14.92 -2.43
CA ARG A 65 4.91 13.71 -1.98
C ARG A 65 4.94 12.64 -3.05
N TYR A 66 3.82 12.42 -3.73
CA TYR A 66 3.73 11.47 -4.84
C TYR A 66 4.68 11.83 -5.99
N ILE A 67 4.71 13.09 -6.42
CA ILE A 67 5.63 13.59 -7.46
C ILE A 67 7.10 13.41 -7.05
N CYS A 68 7.42 13.53 -5.76
CA CYS A 68 8.79 13.35 -5.28
C CYS A 68 9.26 11.88 -5.28
N ILE A 69 8.33 10.91 -5.25
CA ILE A 69 8.65 9.47 -5.26
C ILE A 69 8.81 8.95 -6.70
N GLU A 70 7.98 9.44 -7.62
CA GLU A 70 7.99 9.06 -9.04
C GLU A 70 8.66 10.17 -9.88
N PRO A 71 9.98 10.11 -10.15
CA PRO A 71 10.56 10.97 -11.16
C PRO A 71 10.02 10.53 -12.52
N THR A 72 9.22 11.40 -13.15
CA THR A 72 8.75 11.25 -14.54
C THR A 72 9.85 10.85 -15.51
#